data_AF-A0A3C2CXU4-F1
#
_entry.id   AF-A0A3C2CXU4-F1
#
_cell.length_a   1.000
_cell.length_b   1.000
_cell.length_c   1.000
_cell.angle_alpha   90.00
_cell.angle_beta   90.00
_cell.angle_gamma   90.00
#
_symmetry.space_group_name_H-M   'P 1'
#
loop_
_entity.id
_entity.type
_entity.pdbx_description
1 polymer ?
#
loop_
_entity_poly.entity_id
_entity_poly.type
_entity_poly.pdbx_seq_one_letter_code
_entity_poly.pdbx_strand_id
1 'polypeptide(L)'
;MKKTTMLSSLVLAGALTLSSIPFNVLAHDELGDVNIEKGERTGYSNVAAELLEGSKNLQFLYEAAAPEMNTVREDGKQNSFADVYAHKGYAYLGTHTRNGGNGGVRVFDLKDPANPKEVAVFANND
;
A
#
# COMPACT_ATOMS: atom_id res chain seq x y z
N MET A 1 -18.78 -34.26 -39.03
CA MET A 1 -17.91 -34.57 -37.87
C MET A 1 -16.53 -33.90 -37.91
N LYS A 2 -15.76 -33.92 -39.02
CA LYS A 2 -14.37 -33.39 -39.00
C LYS A 2 -14.23 -31.88 -38.76
N LYS A 3 -15.14 -31.04 -39.27
CA LYS A 3 -15.06 -29.57 -39.15
C LYS A 3 -15.34 -29.06 -37.73
N THR A 4 -16.31 -29.65 -37.04
CA THR A 4 -16.67 -29.30 -35.66
C THR A 4 -15.56 -29.68 -34.69
N THR A 5 -14.95 -30.85 -34.85
CA THR A 5 -13.81 -31.26 -34.02
C THR A 5 -12.59 -30.36 -34.22
N MET A 6 -12.34 -29.90 -35.46
CA MET A 6 -11.25 -28.95 -35.74
C MET A 6 -11.48 -27.59 -35.07
N LEU A 7 -12.71 -27.07 -35.10
CA LEU A 7 -13.05 -25.82 -34.40
C LEU A 7 -12.86 -25.97 -32.89
N SER A 8 -13.32 -27.07 -32.30
CA SER A 8 -13.15 -27.36 -30.86
C SER A 8 -11.68 -27.38 -30.46
N SER A 9 -10.85 -28.07 -31.24
CA SER A 9 -9.41 -28.18 -30.97
C SER A 9 -8.70 -26.83 -31.10
N LEU A 10 -9.10 -25.99 -32.06
CA LEU A 10 -8.50 -24.68 -32.26
C LEU A 10 -8.86 -23.70 -31.11
N VAL A 11 -10.11 -23.73 -30.65
CA VAL A 11 -10.55 -22.92 -29.50
C VAL A 11 -9.83 -23.35 -28.22
N LEU A 12 -9.70 -24.67 -27.99
CA LEU A 12 -9.02 -25.19 -26.81
C LEU A 12 -7.51 -24.87 -26.82
N ALA A 13 -6.85 -25.04 -27.97
CA ALA A 13 -5.44 -24.67 -28.13
C ALA A 13 -5.25 -23.16 -27.91
N GLY A 14 -6.12 -22.31 -28.46
CA GLY A 14 -6.10 -20.88 -28.23
C GLY A 14 -6.23 -20.52 -26.74
N ALA A 15 -7.19 -21.10 -26.03
CA ALA A 15 -7.38 -20.85 -24.60
C ALA A 15 -6.16 -21.27 -23.74
N LEU A 16 -5.56 -22.43 -24.04
CA LEU A 16 -4.37 -22.91 -23.34
C LEU A 16 -3.15 -21.99 -23.59
N THR A 17 -2.96 -21.53 -24.83
CA THR A 17 -1.87 -20.58 -25.14
C THR A 17 -2.05 -19.24 -24.42
N LEU A 18 -3.28 -18.72 -24.35
CA LEU A 18 -3.58 -17.47 -23.64
C LEU A 18 -3.36 -17.62 -22.12
N SER A 19 -3.59 -18.80 -21.55
CA SER A 19 -3.35 -19.08 -20.12
C SER A 19 -1.87 -19.18 -19.74
N SER A 20 -0.98 -19.40 -20.71
CA SER A 20 0.47 -19.45 -20.50
C SER A 20 1.14 -18.08 -20.51
N ILE A 21 0.39 -17.02 -20.80
CA ILE A 21 0.88 -15.65 -20.72
C ILE A 21 0.73 -15.20 -19.26
N PRO A 22 1.83 -14.96 -18.52
CA PRO A 22 1.72 -14.42 -17.17
C PRO A 22 1.14 -13.01 -17.26
N PHE A 23 -0.10 -12.82 -16.81
CA PHE A 23 -0.65 -11.50 -16.57
C PHE A 23 0.00 -10.94 -15.31
N ASN A 24 1.18 -10.36 -15.45
CA ASN A 24 1.75 -9.51 -14.40
C ASN A 24 0.95 -8.21 -14.41
N VAL A 25 -0.15 -8.19 -13.67
CA VAL A 25 -0.83 -6.94 -13.31
C VAL A 25 0.02 -6.28 -12.24
N LEU A 26 0.98 -5.45 -12.66
CA LEU A 26 1.71 -4.57 -11.76
C LEU A 26 0.82 -3.37 -11.43
N ALA A 27 -0.16 -3.58 -10.54
CA ALA A 27 -0.97 -2.50 -9.99
C ALA A 27 -0.25 -1.84 -8.79
N HIS A 28 1.03 -1.53 -8.93
CA HIS A 28 1.80 -0.79 -7.93
C HIS A 28 2.23 0.53 -8.58
N ASP A 29 2.11 1.66 -7.87
CA ASP A 29 2.57 2.99 -8.32
C ASP A 29 4.06 2.91 -8.69
N GLU A 30 4.34 2.63 -9.96
CA GLU A 30 5.68 2.59 -10.51
C GLU A 30 6.10 4.04 -10.81
N LEU A 31 7.01 4.58 -9.99
CA LEU A 31 7.65 5.87 -10.25
C LEU A 31 8.73 5.71 -11.34
N GLY A 32 8.31 5.39 -12.56
CA GLY A 32 9.19 5.16 -13.72
C GLY A 32 10.04 3.89 -13.60
N ASP A 33 11.06 3.75 -14.47
CA ASP A 33 11.96 2.59 -14.61
C ASP A 33 12.90 2.36 -13.39
N VAL A 34 12.51 2.85 -12.21
CA VAL A 34 13.31 2.76 -10.99
C VAL A 34 12.67 1.74 -10.06
N ASN A 35 13.26 0.55 -10.01
CA ASN A 35 12.94 -0.48 -9.04
C ASN A 35 13.54 -0.09 -7.68
N ILE A 36 12.80 0.66 -6.87
CA ILE A 36 13.18 1.00 -5.49
C ILE A 36 12.39 0.10 -4.54
N GLU A 37 13.10 -0.66 -3.70
CA GLU A 37 12.44 -1.45 -2.65
C GLU A 37 11.75 -0.55 -1.63
N LYS A 38 10.60 -0.98 -1.11
CA LYS A 38 9.84 -0.19 -0.12
C LYS A 38 10.70 0.05 1.13
N GLY A 39 11.12 1.30 1.33
CA GLY A 39 11.99 1.73 2.43
C GLY A 39 13.45 2.02 2.03
N GLU A 40 13.83 1.77 0.78
CA GLU A 40 15.15 2.12 0.25
C GLU A 40 15.17 3.59 -0.19
N ARG A 41 16.11 4.38 0.36
CA ARG A 41 16.26 5.80 0.05
C ARG A 41 17.29 5.98 -1.06
N THR A 42 16.87 5.96 -2.32
CA THR A 42 17.74 6.43 -3.41
C THR A 42 17.65 7.95 -3.54
N GLY A 43 18.73 8.59 -4.01
CA GLY A 43 18.70 10.03 -4.27
C GLY A 43 17.68 10.34 -5.38
N TYR A 44 16.71 11.20 -5.08
CA TYR A 44 15.65 11.63 -6.00
C TYR A 44 16.15 12.28 -7.31
N SER A 45 17.47 12.45 -7.50
CA SER A 45 18.08 12.91 -8.75
C SER A 45 17.91 11.94 -9.92
N ASN A 46 17.61 10.66 -9.66
CA ASN A 46 17.53 9.61 -10.68
C ASN A 46 16.09 9.15 -10.97
N VAL A 47 15.10 9.72 -10.28
CA VAL A 47 13.69 9.40 -10.54
C VAL A 47 13.26 10.21 -11.77
N ALA A 48 13.03 9.52 -12.89
CA ALA A 48 12.50 10.12 -14.12
C ALA A 48 10.99 10.43 -14.00
N ALA A 49 10.60 11.08 -12.90
CA ALA A 49 9.25 11.61 -12.75
C ALA A 49 9.15 12.96 -13.47
N GLU A 50 7.97 13.26 -14.02
CA GLU A 50 7.68 14.58 -14.56
C GLU A 50 7.91 15.63 -13.46
N LEU A 51 8.76 16.62 -13.77
CA LEU A 51 8.99 17.73 -12.86
C LEU A 51 7.73 18.58 -12.83
N LEU A 52 6.89 18.37 -11.82
CA LEU A 52 5.72 19.23 -11.58
C LEU A 52 6.23 20.65 -11.31
N GLU A 53 5.91 21.58 -12.21
CA GLU A 53 6.29 22.98 -12.05
C GLU A 53 5.58 23.57 -10.82
N GLY A 54 6.37 24.09 -9.87
CA GLY A 54 5.87 24.68 -8.64
C GLY A 54 6.99 25.24 -7.78
N SER A 55 6.67 26.19 -6.90
CA SER A 55 7.67 26.82 -6.01
C SER A 55 8.12 25.95 -4.84
N LYS A 56 7.57 24.73 -4.69
CA LYS A 56 7.87 23.83 -3.58
C LYS A 56 9.00 22.89 -3.95
N ASN A 57 10.16 23.08 -3.33
CA ASN A 57 11.29 22.15 -3.44
C ASN A 57 11.03 20.91 -2.57
N LEU A 58 10.82 19.76 -3.21
CA LEU A 58 10.66 18.46 -2.54
C LEU A 58 11.99 17.69 -2.41
N GLN A 59 13.07 18.16 -3.05
CA GLN A 59 14.39 17.52 -3.06
C GLN A 59 15.02 17.44 -1.65
N PHE A 60 14.69 18.39 -0.77
CA PHE A 60 15.18 18.45 0.60
C PHE A 60 14.17 17.94 1.63
N LEU A 61 13.07 17.32 1.19
CA LEU A 61 12.14 16.70 2.13
C LEU A 61 12.83 15.48 2.76
N TYR A 62 13.10 15.55 4.05
CA TYR A 62 13.54 14.42 4.84
C TYR A 62 12.41 13.95 5.75
N GLU A 63 12.38 12.65 6.02
CA GLU A 63 11.46 12.12 7.01
C GLU A 63 11.93 12.63 8.38
N ALA A 64 11.13 13.52 8.99
CA ALA A 64 11.48 14.09 10.29
C ALA A 64 11.27 13.10 11.43
N ALA A 65 10.29 12.18 11.28
CA ALA A 65 10.02 11.09 12.19
C ALA A 65 9.09 10.05 11.54
N ALA A 66 9.41 8.77 11.70
CA ALA A 66 8.45 7.66 11.63
C ALA A 66 8.40 6.99 13.02
N PRO A 67 7.65 7.58 13.97
CA PRO A 67 7.58 7.03 15.31
C PRO A 67 6.94 5.64 15.25
N GLU A 68 7.57 4.68 15.93
CA GLU A 68 6.97 3.38 16.15
C GLU A 68 5.69 3.51 16.97
N MET A 69 4.73 2.62 16.73
CA MET A 69 3.50 2.63 17.50
C MET A 69 3.82 2.30 18.96
N ASN A 70 3.56 3.25 19.86
CA ASN A 70 3.78 3.07 21.31
C ASN A 70 2.81 2.06 21.93
N THR A 71 1.64 1.87 21.31
CA THR A 71 0.61 0.98 21.85
C THR A 71 0.96 -0.47 21.52
N VAL A 72 1.32 -1.24 22.54
CA VAL A 72 1.54 -2.68 22.43
C VAL A 72 0.20 -3.39 22.55
N ARG A 73 -0.05 -4.40 21.73
CA ARG A 73 -1.22 -5.28 21.87
C ARG A 73 -1.19 -5.98 23.24
N GLU A 74 -2.33 -6.51 23.67
CA GLU A 74 -2.40 -7.32 24.90
C GLU A 74 -1.45 -8.53 24.85
N ASP A 75 -1.18 -9.07 23.66
CA ASP A 75 -0.27 -10.20 23.44
C ASP A 75 1.23 -9.82 23.39
N GLY A 76 1.56 -8.56 23.67
CA GLY A 76 2.94 -8.07 23.68
C GLY A 76 3.53 -7.80 22.30
N LYS A 77 2.78 -8.01 21.20
CA LYS A 77 3.26 -7.72 19.85
C LYS A 77 3.06 -6.25 19.48
N GLN A 78 3.99 -5.74 18.68
CA GLN A 78 3.96 -4.39 18.14
C GLN A 78 3.32 -4.42 16.74
N ASN A 79 2.34 -3.55 16.51
CA ASN A 79 1.79 -3.33 15.17
C ASN A 79 2.53 -2.19 14.48
N SER A 80 2.53 -2.22 13.16
CA SER A 80 2.94 -1.10 12.32
C SER A 80 1.72 -0.35 11.79
N PHE A 81 1.93 0.91 11.41
CA PHE A 81 0.95 1.70 10.69
C PHE A 81 0.90 1.28 9.21
N ALA A 82 -0.29 1.23 8.65
CA ALA A 82 -0.54 1.02 7.23
C ALA A 82 -1.16 2.30 6.64
N ASP A 83 -2.37 2.21 6.10
CA ASP A 83 -3.04 3.34 5.47
C ASP A 83 -3.72 4.27 6.48
N VAL A 84 -3.94 5.52 6.05
CA VAL A 84 -4.69 6.53 6.80
C VAL A 84 -5.86 7.06 5.97
N TYR A 85 -7.04 7.11 6.56
CA TYR A 85 -8.20 7.80 6.02
C TYR A 85 -8.69 8.86 7.01
N ALA A 86 -8.97 10.07 6.54
CA ALA A 86 -9.49 11.16 7.38
C ALA A 86 -10.89 11.59 6.96
N HIS A 87 -11.81 11.68 7.91
CA HIS A 87 -13.18 12.13 7.66
C HIS A 87 -13.79 12.84 8.86
N LYS A 88 -14.39 14.02 8.63
CA LYS A 88 -15.14 14.80 9.63
C LYS A 88 -14.39 15.04 10.95
N GLY A 89 -13.10 15.35 10.87
CA GLY A 89 -12.28 15.61 12.06
C GLY A 89 -11.83 14.35 12.80
N TYR A 90 -11.87 13.19 12.15
CA TYR A 90 -11.30 11.94 12.66
C TYR A 90 -10.31 11.35 11.66
N ALA A 91 -9.27 10.69 12.15
CA ALA A 91 -8.40 9.82 11.36
C ALA A 91 -8.61 8.36 11.74
N TYR A 92 -8.60 7.50 10.73
CA TYR A 92 -8.73 6.05 10.80
C TYR A 92 -7.43 5.47 10.27
N LEU A 93 -6.62 4.89 11.16
CA LEU A 93 -5.33 4.31 10.82
C LEU A 93 -5.49 2.79 10.77
N GLY A 94 -5.27 2.21 9.59
CA GLY A 94 -5.09 0.77 9.45
C GLY A 94 -3.77 0.34 10.09
N THR A 95 -3.77 -0.81 10.73
CA THR A 95 -2.55 -1.36 11.35
C THR A 95 -2.33 -2.81 10.94
N HIS A 96 -1.08 -3.22 10.82
CA HIS A 96 -0.69 -4.60 10.55
C HIS A 96 0.04 -5.19 11.75
N THR A 97 -0.15 -6.48 12.00
CA THR A 97 0.74 -7.20 12.91
C THR A 97 2.11 -7.39 12.28
N ARG A 98 3.13 -7.63 13.11
CA ARG A 98 4.51 -7.91 12.66
C ARG A 98 4.64 -9.05 11.63
N ASN A 99 3.66 -9.96 11.55
CA ASN A 99 3.63 -11.07 10.59
C ASN A 99 2.72 -10.80 9.37
N GLY A 100 2.31 -9.55 9.15
CA GLY A 100 1.46 -9.16 8.01
C GLY A 100 -0.02 -9.49 8.18
N GLY A 101 -0.46 -9.84 9.39
CA GLY A 101 -1.88 -10.02 9.71
C GLY A 101 -2.61 -8.70 9.92
N ASN A 102 -3.94 -8.74 9.92
CA ASN A 102 -4.78 -7.58 10.23
C ASN A 102 -4.58 -7.18 11.70
N GLY A 103 -4.09 -5.96 11.97
CA GLY A 103 -3.92 -5.43 13.32
C GLY A 103 -5.09 -4.57 13.80
N GLY A 104 -6.13 -4.41 12.97
CA GLY A 104 -7.30 -3.59 13.24
C GLY A 104 -7.14 -2.12 12.83
N VAL A 105 -8.12 -1.31 13.22
CA VAL A 105 -8.20 0.12 12.91
C VAL A 105 -8.19 0.93 14.19
N ARG A 106 -7.35 1.96 14.25
CA ARG A 106 -7.30 2.93 15.35
C ARG A 106 -7.93 4.25 14.91
N VAL A 107 -8.78 4.82 15.75
CA VAL A 107 -9.48 6.07 15.46
C VAL A 107 -8.96 7.19 16.36
N PHE A 108 -8.57 8.30 15.75
CA PHE A 108 -8.11 9.49 16.44
C PHE A 108 -9.07 10.66 16.19
N ASP A 109 -9.47 11.36 17.25
CA ASP A 109 -10.12 12.67 17.17
C ASP A 109 -9.07 13.73 16.83
N LEU A 110 -9.31 14.49 15.76
CA LEU A 110 -8.43 15.52 15.20
C LEU A 110 -8.96 16.95 15.41
N LYS A 111 -9.90 17.18 16.33
CA LYS A 111 -10.38 18.56 16.63
C LYS A 111 -9.25 19.48 17.09
N ASP A 112 -8.26 18.94 17.80
CA ASP A 112 -6.98 19.58 18.08
C ASP A 112 -5.86 18.82 17.34
N PRO A 113 -5.45 19.27 16.14
CA PRO A 113 -4.46 18.54 15.34
C PRO A 113 -3.05 18.58 15.96
N ALA A 114 -2.78 19.50 16.89
CA ALA A 114 -1.52 19.50 17.62
C ALA A 114 -1.48 18.44 18.73
N ASN A 115 -2.65 17.89 19.10
CA ASN A 115 -2.79 16.88 20.14
C ASN A 115 -3.91 15.87 19.82
N PRO A 116 -3.75 15.05 18.76
CA PRO A 116 -4.74 14.05 18.38
C PRO A 116 -4.92 13.01 19.48
N LYS A 117 -6.17 12.58 19.72
CA LYS A 117 -6.50 11.63 20.79
C LYS A 117 -7.08 10.35 20.23
N GLU A 118 -6.53 9.20 20.60
CA GLU A 118 -7.15 7.91 20.28
C GLU A 118 -8.48 7.79 21.04
N VAL A 119 -9.56 7.51 20.31
CA VAL A 119 -10.93 7.46 20.86
C VAL A 119 -11.63 6.11 20.63
N ALA A 120 -11.13 5.29 19.71
CA ALA A 120 -11.67 3.95 19.47
C ALA A 120 -10.64 3.03 18.79
N VAL A 121 -10.87 1.73 18.95
CA VAL A 121 -10.14 0.66 18.26
C VAL A 121 -11.17 -0.37 17.75
N PHE A 122 -10.98 -0.85 16.52
CA PHE A 122 -11.84 -1.85 15.90
C PHE A 122 -11.02 -3.02 15.36
N ALA A 123 -11.64 -4.21 15.34
CA ALA A 123 -11.11 -5.40 14.68
C ALA A 123 -9.65 -5.74 15.07
N ASN A 124 -9.28 -5.48 16.32
CA ASN A 124 -7.95 -5.69 16.89
C ASN A 124 -7.83 -7.02 17.65
N ASN A 125 -8.71 -7.99 17.39
CA ASN A 125 -8.87 -9.22 18.18
C ASN A 125 -8.06 -10.42 17.66
N ASP A 126 -7.02 -10.18 16.87
CA ASP A 126 -6.10 -11.19 16.33
C ASP A 126 -5.34 -12.00 17.41
#